data_AF-A0A0F7VXE8-F1
#
_entry.id   AF-A0A0F7VXE8-F1
#
_cell.length_a   1.000
_cell.length_b   1.000
_cell.length_c   1.000
_cell.angle_alpha   90.00
_cell.angle_beta   90.00
_cell.angle_gamma   90.00
#
_symmetry.space_group_name_H-M   'P 1'
#
loop_
_entity.id
_entity.type
_entity.pdbx_description
1 polymer ?
#
loop_
_entity_poly.entity_id
_entity_poly.type
_entity_poly.pdbx_seq_one_letter_code
_entity_poly.pdbx_strand_id
1 'polypeptide(L)'
;MIFAGAPPPAGPRPAPMSSATAPGLPHVDAVTPAVLVLSGPVSPREVPRLCDEVRALLETTGAPVVVCDVGGLGPPGLAVVELLARLELAARRAGGRIRLRGPGPALQALLGLTGLGFETEGQPEQREPPPGVEEAVEPGDPAV
;
A
#
# COMPACT_ATOMS: atom_id res chain seq x y z
N MET A 1 64.73 20.66 -16.55
CA MET A 1 63.42 21.00 -17.16
C MET A 1 62.44 19.94 -16.71
N ILE A 2 61.42 20.34 -15.95
CA ILE A 2 60.46 19.45 -15.26
C ILE A 2 59.16 19.51 -16.08
N PHE A 3 58.74 18.41 -16.70
CA PHE A 3 57.46 18.35 -17.40
C PHE A 3 56.36 18.06 -16.38
N ALA A 4 55.53 19.07 -16.10
CA ALA A 4 54.29 18.91 -15.35
C ALA A 4 53.24 18.25 -16.26
N GLY A 5 52.85 17.02 -15.93
CA GLY A 5 51.76 16.31 -16.60
C GLY A 5 50.40 16.87 -16.20
N ALA A 6 49.53 17.09 -17.20
CA ALA A 6 48.17 17.61 -17.05
C ALA A 6 47.26 16.66 -16.24
N PRO A 7 46.25 17.19 -15.51
CA PRO A 7 45.29 16.36 -14.78
C PRO A 7 44.32 15.61 -15.73
N PRO A 8 43.86 14.41 -15.37
CA PRO A 8 42.93 13.61 -16.18
C PRO A 8 41.51 14.22 -16.22
N PRO A 9 40.72 13.95 -17.27
CA PRO A 9 39.36 14.47 -17.38
C PRO A 9 38.42 13.83 -16.34
N ALA A 10 37.58 14.65 -15.74
CA ALA A 10 36.55 14.24 -14.79
C ALA A 10 35.56 13.26 -15.45
N GLY A 11 35.35 12.11 -14.80
CA GLY A 11 34.34 11.13 -15.20
C GLY A 11 32.90 11.67 -15.09
N PRO A 12 31.92 10.99 -15.70
CA PRO A 12 30.54 11.45 -15.71
C PRO A 12 29.97 11.51 -14.29
N ARG A 13 29.31 12.63 -13.99
CA ARG A 13 28.57 12.84 -12.74
C ARG A 13 27.34 11.92 -12.71
N PRO A 14 26.97 11.33 -11.55
CA PRO A 14 25.72 10.60 -11.44
C PRO A 14 24.54 11.56 -11.59
N ALA A 15 23.57 11.19 -12.43
CA ALA A 15 22.30 11.88 -12.57
C ALA A 15 21.45 11.73 -11.30
N PRO A 16 20.60 12.72 -10.94
CA PRO A 16 19.72 12.60 -9.78
C PRO A 16 18.73 11.44 -9.98
N MET A 17 18.45 10.71 -8.89
CA MET A 17 17.43 9.66 -8.86
C MET A 17 16.06 10.28 -9.11
N SER A 18 15.58 10.12 -10.34
CA SER A 18 14.20 10.42 -10.69
C SER A 18 13.32 9.38 -10.01
N SER A 19 12.57 9.79 -8.99
CA SER A 19 11.49 8.98 -8.41
C SER A 19 10.36 8.91 -9.43
N ALA A 20 10.51 8.04 -10.42
CA ALA A 20 9.44 7.69 -11.32
C ALA A 20 8.31 7.04 -10.49
N THR A 21 7.30 7.83 -10.18
CA THR A 21 5.99 7.33 -9.79
C THR A 21 5.42 6.65 -11.03
N ALA A 22 5.43 5.32 -11.06
CA ALA A 22 4.76 4.58 -12.10
C ALA A 22 3.24 4.71 -11.87
N PRO A 23 2.44 5.20 -12.83
CA PRO A 23 1.01 4.97 -12.84
C PRO A 23 0.79 3.59 -13.47
N GLY A 24 0.80 2.55 -12.63
CA GLY A 24 0.50 1.18 -13.05
C GLY A 24 -0.98 0.86 -12.83
N LEU A 25 -1.72 0.78 -13.94
CA LEU A 25 -3.12 0.33 -14.08
C LEU A 25 -3.38 -1.07 -13.49
N PRO A 26 -4.65 -1.48 -13.29
CA PRO A 26 -5.00 -2.56 -12.38
C PRO A 26 -4.73 -3.92 -13.01
N HIS A 27 -3.78 -4.66 -12.44
CA HIS A 27 -3.62 -6.08 -12.73
C HIS A 27 -4.67 -6.85 -11.92
N VAL A 28 -5.79 -7.18 -12.56
CA VAL A 28 -6.75 -8.16 -12.02
C VAL A 28 -6.24 -9.54 -12.42
N ASP A 29 -5.30 -10.05 -11.63
CA ASP A 29 -5.12 -11.49 -11.54
C ASP A 29 -6.11 -11.99 -10.48
N ALA A 30 -6.98 -12.92 -10.83
CA ALA A 30 -7.79 -13.66 -9.86
C ALA A 30 -6.91 -14.69 -9.13
N VAL A 31 -5.73 -14.26 -8.68
CA VAL A 31 -4.85 -14.98 -7.76
C VAL A 31 -5.36 -14.62 -6.37
N THR A 32 -5.70 -15.62 -5.56
CA THR A 32 -5.98 -15.39 -4.15
C THR A 32 -4.84 -14.56 -3.58
N PRO A 33 -5.08 -13.33 -3.11
CA PRO A 33 -3.99 -12.48 -2.65
C PRO A 33 -3.21 -13.22 -1.57
N ALA A 34 -1.88 -13.07 -1.55
CA ALA A 34 -1.09 -13.53 -0.43
C ALA A 34 -1.53 -12.74 0.81
N VAL A 35 -2.37 -13.34 1.67
CA VAL A 35 -2.93 -12.67 2.84
C VAL A 35 -2.14 -13.05 4.10
N LEU A 36 -1.71 -12.04 4.85
CA LEU A 36 -1.17 -12.18 6.20
C LEU A 36 -2.14 -11.53 7.19
N VAL A 37 -2.60 -12.27 8.21
CA VAL A 37 -3.54 -11.75 9.21
C VAL A 37 -2.79 -11.39 10.49
N LEU A 38 -2.91 -10.15 10.93
CA LEU A 38 -2.31 -9.63 12.17
C LEU A 38 -3.39 -9.46 13.23
N SER A 39 -3.28 -10.24 14.31
CA SER A 39 -4.27 -10.29 15.39
C SER A 39 -3.61 -10.15 16.76
N GLY A 40 -4.26 -9.44 17.67
CA GLY A 40 -3.81 -9.29 19.06
C GLY A 40 -2.68 -8.27 19.25
N PRO A 41 -2.11 -8.19 20.46
CA PRO A 41 -1.00 -7.28 20.74
C PRO A 41 0.28 -7.73 20.05
N VAL A 42 0.91 -6.83 19.30
CA VAL A 42 2.16 -7.10 18.58
C VAL A 42 3.33 -7.19 19.56
N SER A 43 4.00 -8.34 19.58
CA SER A 43 5.25 -8.52 20.32
C SER A 43 6.46 -8.29 19.40
N PRO A 44 7.51 -7.55 19.84
CA PRO A 44 8.75 -7.39 19.05
C PRO A 44 9.42 -8.71 18.66
N ARG A 45 9.15 -9.80 19.40
CA ARG A 45 9.69 -11.14 19.09
C ARG A 45 9.08 -11.79 17.85
N GLU A 46 7.89 -11.36 17.44
CA GLU A 46 7.18 -11.91 16.29
C GLU A 46 7.61 -11.24 14.98
N VAL A 47 8.18 -10.03 15.06
CA VAL A 47 8.59 -9.23 13.91
C VAL A 47 9.51 -10.01 12.95
N PRO A 48 10.57 -10.70 13.39
CA PRO A 48 11.44 -11.45 12.47
C PRO A 48 10.68 -12.57 11.74
N ARG A 49 9.88 -13.34 12.49
CA ARG A 49 9.07 -14.42 11.94
C ARG A 49 8.10 -13.91 10.87
N LEU A 50 7.40 -12.81 11.14
CA LEU A 50 6.45 -12.22 10.20
C LEU A 50 7.16 -11.63 8.97
N CYS A 51 8.36 -11.06 9.12
CA CYS A 51 9.17 -10.63 7.97
C CYS A 51 9.55 -11.80 7.05
N ASP A 52 9.94 -12.93 7.64
CA ASP A 52 10.29 -14.13 6.89
C ASP A 52 9.06 -14.73 6.19
N GLU A 53 7.90 -14.69 6.85
CA GLU A 53 6.62 -15.12 6.27
C GLU A 53 6.22 -14.25 5.07
N VAL A 54 6.38 -12.93 5.14
CA VAL A 54 6.15 -12.03 3.99
C VAL A 54 7.08 -12.36 2.84
N ARG A 55 8.38 -12.57 3.11
CA ARG A 55 9.35 -12.95 2.06
C ARG A 55 8.95 -14.28 1.42
N ALA A 56 8.64 -15.29 2.23
CA ALA A 56 8.23 -16.60 1.75
C ALA A 56 6.94 -16.53 0.91
N LEU A 57 5.95 -15.73 1.33
CA LEU A 57 4.73 -15.51 0.56
C LEU A 57 5.02 -14.91 -0.81
N LEU A 58 5.87 -13.87 -0.89
CA LEU A 58 6.24 -13.25 -2.16
C LEU A 58 7.01 -14.22 -3.07
N GLU A 59 7.95 -14.98 -2.51
CA GLU A 59 8.77 -15.94 -3.27
C GLU A 59 7.95 -17.14 -3.77
N THR A 60 7.06 -17.67 -2.95
CA THR A 60 6.29 -18.89 -3.26
C THR A 60 5.11 -18.61 -4.18
N THR A 61 4.45 -17.45 -4.03
CA THR A 61 3.28 -17.10 -4.85
C THR A 61 3.67 -16.35 -6.13
N GLY A 62 4.83 -15.70 -6.16
CA GLY A 62 5.21 -14.76 -7.22
C GLY A 62 4.33 -13.50 -7.26
N ALA A 63 3.45 -13.31 -6.25
CA ALA A 63 2.58 -12.16 -6.19
C ALA A 63 3.40 -10.89 -5.88
N PRO A 64 3.12 -9.74 -6.51
CA PRO A 64 3.83 -8.50 -6.24
C PRO A 64 3.34 -7.79 -4.97
N VAL A 65 2.27 -8.29 -4.34
CA VAL A 65 1.59 -7.66 -3.21
C VAL A 65 1.22 -8.71 -2.17
N VAL A 66 1.52 -8.42 -0.90
CA VAL A 66 0.97 -9.14 0.26
C VAL A 66 -0.07 -8.24 0.93
N VAL A 67 -1.28 -8.78 1.10
CA VAL A 67 -2.38 -8.10 1.81
C VAL A 67 -2.24 -8.40 3.29
N CYS A 68 -1.94 -7.39 4.09
CA CYS A 68 -1.91 -7.48 5.54
C CYS A 68 -3.25 -7.06 6.12
N ASP A 69 -4.01 -8.02 6.64
CA ASP A 69 -5.22 -7.75 7.41
C ASP A 69 -4.84 -7.29 8.81
N VAL A 70 -5.20 -6.05 9.15
CA VAL A 70 -4.93 -5.41 10.45
C VAL A 70 -6.21 -5.19 11.27
N GLY A 71 -7.36 -5.70 10.81
CA GLY A 71 -8.65 -5.52 11.48
C GLY A 71 -8.74 -6.22 12.83
N GLY A 72 -7.90 -7.23 13.08
CA GLY A 72 -7.79 -7.96 14.35
C GLY A 72 -6.86 -7.32 15.38
N LEU A 73 -6.23 -6.18 15.07
CA LEU A 73 -5.36 -5.48 16.00
C LEU A 73 -6.17 -4.68 17.03
N GLY A 74 -5.66 -4.65 18.26
CA GLY A 74 -6.17 -3.75 19.29
C GLY A 74 -5.82 -2.28 19.00
N PRO A 75 -5.98 -1.38 20.00
CA PRO A 75 -5.62 0.03 19.86
C PRO A 75 -4.20 0.20 19.27
N PRO A 76 -4.04 0.98 18.18
CA PRO A 76 -2.76 1.08 17.50
C PRO A 76 -1.76 1.89 18.32
N GLY A 77 -0.51 1.45 18.31
CA GLY A 77 0.62 2.13 18.92
C GLY A 77 1.88 1.98 18.08
N LEU A 78 3.00 2.55 18.54
CA LEU A 78 4.26 2.54 17.79
C LEU A 78 4.80 1.13 17.52
N ALA A 79 4.48 0.13 18.34
CA ALA A 79 4.85 -1.25 18.08
C ALA A 79 4.20 -1.80 16.79
N VAL A 80 2.94 -1.43 16.52
CA VAL A 80 2.24 -1.79 15.27
C VAL A 80 2.87 -1.08 14.09
N VAL A 81 3.18 0.20 14.22
CA VAL A 81 3.87 1.00 13.18
C VAL A 81 5.23 0.39 12.85
N GLU A 82 6.02 0.06 13.88
CA GLU A 82 7.33 -0.58 13.70
C GLU A 82 7.20 -1.91 12.96
N LEU A 83 6.25 -2.75 13.37
CA LEU A 83 5.97 -4.01 12.67
C LEU A 83 5.65 -3.73 11.20
N LEU A 84 4.67 -2.87 10.90
CA LEU A 84 4.26 -2.59 9.52
C LEU A 84 5.43 -2.04 8.68
N ALA A 85 6.24 -1.15 9.23
CA ALA A 85 7.44 -0.63 8.56
C ALA A 85 8.45 -1.74 8.24
N ARG A 86 8.64 -2.69 9.18
CA ARG A 86 9.53 -3.84 8.99
C ARG A 86 9.01 -4.79 7.92
N LEU A 87 7.70 -5.04 7.90
CA LEU A 87 7.05 -5.87 6.87
C LEU A 87 7.17 -5.23 5.48
N GLU A 88 6.90 -3.93 5.35
CA GLU A 88 7.05 -3.20 4.08
C GLU A 88 8.50 -3.23 3.59
N LEU A 89 9.48 -3.05 4.49
CA LEU A 89 10.88 -3.16 4.14
C LEU A 89 11.26 -4.58 3.69
N ALA A 90 10.74 -5.63 4.36
CA ALA A 90 10.95 -7.02 3.97
C ALA A 90 10.37 -7.30 2.57
N ALA A 91 9.14 -6.84 2.33
CA ALA A 91 8.47 -6.98 1.04
C ALA A 91 9.26 -6.29 -0.08
N ARG A 92 9.65 -5.03 0.12
CA ARG A 92 10.43 -4.26 -0.87
C ARG A 92 11.76 -4.92 -1.21
N ARG A 93 12.45 -5.49 -0.21
CA ARG A 93 13.70 -6.23 -0.43
C ARG A 93 13.50 -7.52 -1.22
N ALA A 94 12.31 -8.11 -1.17
CA ALA A 94 11.90 -9.26 -1.96
C ALA A 94 11.25 -8.88 -3.30
N GLY A 95 11.19 -7.59 -3.65
CA GLY A 95 10.60 -7.11 -4.91
C GLY A 95 9.08 -6.90 -4.88
N GLY A 96 8.44 -7.01 -3.72
CA GLY A 96 7.01 -6.78 -3.53
C GLY A 96 6.68 -5.55 -2.69
N ARG A 97 5.41 -5.44 -2.28
CA ARG A 97 4.89 -4.38 -1.39
C ARG A 97 3.75 -4.87 -0.49
N ILE A 98 3.45 -4.13 0.57
CA ILE A 98 2.35 -4.42 1.49
C ILE A 98 1.14 -3.53 1.17
N ARG A 99 -0.04 -4.14 1.18
CA ARG A 99 -1.33 -3.45 1.17
C ARG A 99 -2.09 -3.76 2.45
N LEU A 100 -2.66 -2.76 3.10
CA LEU A 100 -3.41 -2.95 4.36
C LEU A 100 -4.89 -3.20 4.07
N ARG A 101 -5.46 -4.24 4.71
CA ARG A 101 -6.89 -4.49 4.78
C ARG A 101 -7.41 -4.16 6.18
N GLY A 102 -8.51 -3.41 6.25
CA GLY A 102 -9.17 -3.06 7.51
C GLY A 102 -8.41 -2.13 8.47
N PRO A 103 -7.54 -1.19 8.05
CA PRO A 103 -6.91 -0.28 9.00
C PRO A 103 -7.96 0.66 9.61
N GLY A 104 -8.15 0.60 10.92
CA GLY A 104 -9.01 1.54 11.64
C GLY A 104 -8.48 2.99 11.57
N PRO A 105 -9.35 4.01 11.79
CA PRO A 105 -8.99 5.41 11.61
C PRO A 105 -7.83 5.87 12.48
N ALA A 106 -7.70 5.34 13.71
CA ALA A 106 -6.59 5.65 14.60
C ALA A 106 -5.23 5.16 14.04
N LEU A 107 -5.21 3.99 13.38
CA LEU A 107 -4.00 3.46 12.77
C LEU A 107 -3.64 4.27 11.52
N GLN A 108 -4.63 4.62 10.70
CA GLN A 108 -4.43 5.48 9.53
C GLN A 108 -3.83 6.85 9.92
N ALA A 109 -4.37 7.47 10.99
CA ALA A 109 -3.85 8.73 11.51
C ALA A 109 -2.40 8.59 12.00
N LEU A 110 -2.08 7.53 12.73
CA LEU A 110 -0.72 7.29 13.23
C LEU A 110 0.27 7.04 12.08
N LEU A 111 -0.13 6.26 11.06
CA LEU A 111 0.67 6.06 9.85
C LEU A 111 0.94 7.39 9.13
N GLY A 112 -0.08 8.24 8.98
CA GLY A 112 0.06 9.58 8.42
C GLY A 112 1.03 10.46 9.21
N LEU A 113 0.97 10.45 10.54
CA LEU A 113 1.90 11.19 11.40
C LEU A 113 3.36 10.71 11.26
N THR A 114 3.55 9.41 11.04
CA THR A 114 4.89 8.82 10.88
C THR A 114 5.43 8.90 9.44
N GLY A 115 4.64 9.39 8.50
CA GLY A 115 5.02 9.45 7.08
C GLY A 115 5.06 8.08 6.39
N LEU A 116 4.49 7.04 7.00
CA LEU A 116 4.40 5.71 6.39
C LEU A 116 3.17 5.62 5.49
N GLY A 117 3.41 5.65 4.18
CA GLY A 117 2.37 5.47 3.17
C GLY A 117 2.13 3.99 2.88
N PHE A 118 0.92 3.50 3.16
CA PHE A 118 0.46 2.18 2.75
C PHE A 118 -0.75 2.31 1.83
N GLU A 119 -0.80 1.48 0.78
CA GLU A 119 -2.03 1.27 0.04
C GLU A 119 -3.06 0.60 0.97
N THR A 120 -4.31 1.03 0.93
CA THR A 120 -5.40 0.39 1.66
C THR A 120 -6.35 -0.30 0.69
N GLU A 121 -6.89 -1.46 1.07
CA GLU A 121 -8.05 -2.00 0.37
C GLU A 121 -9.26 -1.10 0.67
N GLY A 122 -9.76 -0.44 -0.38
CA GLY A 122 -10.95 0.40 -0.27
C GLY A 122 -12.13 -0.44 0.22
N GLN A 123 -12.92 0.13 1.14
CA GLN A 123 -14.22 -0.45 1.45
C GLN A 123 -15.06 -0.42 0.17
N PRO A 124 -15.84 -1.47 -0.15
CA PRO A 124 -16.84 -1.35 -1.21
C PRO A 124 -17.77 -0.20 -0.82
N GLU A 125 -17.76 0.88 -1.58
CA GLU A 125 -18.76 1.94 -1.43
C GLU A 125 -20.12 1.26 -1.58
N GLN A 126 -20.91 1.27 -0.50
CA GLN A 126 -22.31 0.88 -0.59
C GLN A 126 -22.94 1.87 -1.56
N ARG A 127 -23.16 1.40 -2.80
CA ARG A 127 -23.84 2.12 -3.87
C ARG A 127 -25.00 2.89 -3.25
N GLU A 128 -24.90 4.21 -3.24
CA GLU A 128 -26.00 5.09 -2.91
C GLU A 128 -27.20 4.66 -3.77
N PRO A 129 -28.36 4.33 -3.18
CA PRO A 129 -29.50 3.89 -3.97
C PRO A 129 -29.85 5.01 -4.96
N PRO A 130 -30.08 4.69 -6.25
CA PRO A 130 -30.38 5.71 -7.25
C PRO A 130 -31.59 6.53 -6.78
N PRO A 131 -31.58 7.86 -6.93
CA PRO A 131 -32.75 8.67 -6.62
C PRO A 131 -33.92 8.17 -7.45
N GLY A 132 -35.03 7.84 -6.80
CA GLY A 132 -36.27 7.44 -7.47
C GLY A 132 -36.72 8.57 -8.38
N VAL A 133 -36.64 8.35 -9.69
CA VAL A 133 -37.16 9.27 -10.70
C VAL A 133 -38.48 8.71 -11.22
N GLU A 134 -39.60 9.12 -10.65
CA GLU A 134 -40.88 9.14 -11.36
C GLU A 134 -41.75 10.28 -10.80
N GLU A 135 -41.82 11.38 -11.54
CA GLU A 135 -43.12 12.02 -11.79
C GLU A 135 -43.06 12.75 -13.13
N ALA A 136 -43.45 12.04 -14.19
CA ALA A 136 -43.87 12.70 -15.42
C ALA A 136 -45.28 13.25 -15.15
N VAL A 137 -45.39 14.56 -14.95
CA VAL A 137 -46.68 15.25 -14.93
C VAL A 137 -47.30 15.14 -16.32
N GLU A 138 -48.44 14.46 -16.41
CA GLU A 138 -49.22 14.33 -17.63
C GLU A 138 -49.85 15.68 -18.00
N PRO A 139 -49.58 16.24 -19.21
CA PRO A 139 -50.18 17.49 -19.63
C PRO A 139 -51.63 17.24 -20.04
N GLY A 140 -52.57 17.76 -19.23
CA GLY A 140 -54.00 17.75 -19.54
C GLY A 140 -54.35 18.57 -20.79
N ASP A 141 -55.20 17.96 -21.62
CA ASP A 141 -55.87 18.45 -22.84
C ASP A 141 -56.71 19.74 -22.60
N PRO A 142 -56.93 20.62 -23.60
CA PRO A 142 -57.63 21.89 -23.42
C PRO A 142 -59.15 21.71 -23.51
N ALA A 143 -59.88 22.39 -22.62
CA ALA A 143 -61.33 22.50 -22.71
C ALA A 143 -61.73 23.87 -23.29
N VAL A 144 -62.28 23.81 -24.52
CA VAL A 144 -63.28 24.65 -25.21
C VAL A 144 -63.16 26.17 -25.12
#